data_AF-A0A8J7XQ68-F1
#
_entry.id   AF-A0A8J7XQ68-F1
#
_cell.length_a   1.000
_cell.length_b   1.000
_cell.length_c   1.000
_cell.angle_alpha   90.00
_cell.angle_beta   90.00
_cell.angle_gamma   90.00
#
_symmetry.space_group_name_H-M   'P 1'
#
loop_
_entity.id
_entity.type
_entity.pdbx_description
1 polymer ?
#
loop_
_entity_poly.entity_id
_entity_poly.type
_entity_poly.pdbx_seq_one_letter_code
_entity_poly.pdbx_strand_id
1 'polypeptide(L)'
;MSETPKCINVFHTCFNAKRGESVFIISDDLDVSGFFIGQAKEAGLEISLAYLHDGLRPLKNANNSMVAAVTSSNIVVLAYTPTPDETYQFRTDIIEAIGKSTTARLASIPGVNKETIECIMKTDYNKIEKFGWRLAEVLTKAKKARITSQLGSDLKIELGEWEIPADLDDGKLYYPRNWDNLPSGEACITPREGSAEGTLIVDGGLRGYFLAGEKKIVELEISDGKINKFKGSAGKEVKEIFRRYESMAGVHQKGNMCKISELGIGTNAAAQVTWNIVEFEKKLGTVHVAAGKNLQLGGTIDAPQHLDMVVMRPTLEIDGKKIIEDGKIELKTIEKICFENYKEISPEVDSSNICIRKSKTAKVYSIDDGKLYRLWYTPGGKNLKTKVGDDNTATLCARFMKLLKKEEDIKSLAKKMKISIEDCRRLSTLMLKYKVIEIA
;
A
#
# COMPACT_ATOMS: atom_id res chain seq x y z
N MET A 1 -20.75 -23.56 -1.88
CA MET A 1 -21.80 -22.53 -1.90
C MET A 1 -21.35 -21.48 -2.89
N SER A 2 -22.12 -21.18 -3.94
CA SER A 2 -21.78 -20.10 -4.87
C SER A 2 -21.91 -18.77 -4.10
N GLU A 3 -20.80 -18.26 -3.59
CA GLU A 3 -20.79 -16.98 -2.88
C GLU A 3 -21.19 -15.88 -3.86
N THR A 4 -22.26 -15.16 -3.53
CA THR A 4 -22.75 -14.01 -4.28
C THR A 4 -21.62 -12.98 -4.44
N PRO A 5 -21.40 -12.41 -5.65
CA PRO A 5 -20.45 -11.34 -5.86
C PRO A 5 -20.61 -10.23 -4.81
N LYS A 6 -19.49 -9.78 -4.24
CA LYS A 6 -19.45 -8.69 -3.24
C LYS A 6 -19.23 -7.34 -3.91
N CYS A 7 -18.50 -7.33 -5.01
CA CYS A 7 -18.46 -6.25 -5.96
C CYS A 7 -19.45 -6.57 -7.08
N ILE A 8 -20.52 -5.76 -7.18
CA ILE A 8 -21.57 -5.95 -8.20
C ILE A 8 -21.14 -5.30 -9.52
N ASN A 9 -20.49 -4.14 -9.43
CA ASN A 9 -19.91 -3.44 -10.56
C ASN A 9 -18.62 -2.73 -10.13
N VAL A 10 -17.52 -2.97 -10.85
CA VAL A 10 -16.18 -2.45 -10.49
C VAL A 10 -16.15 -0.92 -10.48
N PHE A 11 -16.81 -0.27 -11.45
CA PHE A 11 -16.80 1.20 -11.54
C PHE A 11 -17.59 1.86 -10.42
N HIS A 12 -18.71 1.30 -10.00
CA HIS A 12 -19.44 1.82 -8.85
C HIS A 12 -18.72 1.52 -7.53
N THR A 13 -18.21 0.29 -7.37
CA THR A 13 -17.64 -0.19 -6.10
C THR A 13 -16.27 0.40 -5.81
N CYS A 14 -15.40 0.45 -6.83
CA CYS A 14 -14.02 0.88 -6.67
C CYS A 14 -13.82 2.35 -7.03
N PHE A 15 -14.53 2.86 -8.04
CA PHE A 15 -14.31 4.24 -8.53
C PHE A 15 -15.37 5.25 -8.08
N ASN A 16 -16.46 4.80 -7.44
CA ASN A 16 -17.63 5.63 -7.15
C ASN A 16 -18.14 6.38 -8.41
N ALA A 17 -18.03 5.70 -9.57
CA ALA A 17 -18.21 6.32 -10.89
C ALA A 17 -19.58 6.97 -11.05
N LYS A 18 -19.61 8.12 -11.73
CA LYS A 18 -20.83 8.85 -12.08
C LYS A 18 -21.15 8.64 -13.55
N ARG A 19 -22.46 8.59 -13.85
CA ARG A 19 -22.94 8.50 -15.23
C ARG A 19 -22.37 9.67 -16.05
N GLY A 20 -21.87 9.38 -17.24
CA GLY A 20 -21.23 10.34 -18.13
C GLY A 20 -19.76 10.62 -17.84
N GLU A 21 -19.16 10.02 -16.79
CA GLU A 21 -17.70 10.03 -16.68
C GLU A 21 -17.06 9.18 -17.79
N SER A 22 -15.87 9.59 -18.24
CA SER A 22 -15.10 8.86 -19.23
C SER A 22 -14.25 7.76 -18.60
N VAL A 23 -14.19 6.60 -19.27
CA VAL A 23 -13.29 5.51 -18.94
C VAL A 23 -12.40 5.17 -20.14
N PHE A 24 -11.09 5.16 -19.90
CA PHE A 24 -10.08 4.72 -20.85
C PHE A 24 -9.51 3.37 -20.42
N ILE A 25 -9.80 2.34 -21.20
CA ILE A 25 -9.35 0.97 -20.96
C ILE A 25 -8.10 0.74 -21.82
N ILE A 26 -7.02 0.28 -21.19
CA ILE A 26 -5.77 -0.12 -21.84
C ILE A 26 -5.60 -1.61 -21.55
N SER A 27 -5.63 -2.44 -22.59
CA SER A 27 -5.54 -3.90 -22.41
C SER A 27 -4.94 -4.62 -23.61
N ASP A 28 -4.34 -5.76 -23.37
CA ASP A 28 -3.81 -6.70 -24.37
C ASP A 28 -4.71 -7.92 -24.60
N ASP A 29 -5.86 -7.99 -23.92
CA ASP A 29 -6.79 -9.12 -23.99
C ASP A 29 -8.22 -8.63 -24.29
N LEU A 30 -8.84 -9.20 -25.33
CA LEU A 30 -10.15 -8.78 -25.81
C LEU A 30 -11.30 -9.25 -24.90
N ASP A 31 -11.17 -10.37 -24.21
CA ASP A 31 -12.19 -10.86 -23.27
C ASP A 31 -12.17 -10.02 -21.98
N VAL A 32 -10.97 -9.70 -21.49
CA VAL A 32 -10.77 -8.75 -20.38
C VAL A 32 -11.32 -7.37 -20.76
N SER A 33 -11.01 -6.89 -21.97
CA SER A 33 -11.58 -5.64 -22.49
C SER A 33 -13.11 -5.70 -22.53
N GLY A 34 -13.68 -6.80 -23.03
CA GLY A 34 -15.12 -7.03 -23.10
C GLY A 34 -15.81 -6.97 -21.74
N PHE A 35 -15.18 -7.56 -20.70
CA PHE A 35 -15.68 -7.48 -19.32
C PHE A 35 -15.77 -6.02 -18.83
N PHE A 36 -14.67 -5.26 -18.91
CA PHE A 36 -14.66 -3.87 -18.44
C PHE A 36 -15.57 -2.97 -19.29
N ILE A 37 -15.65 -3.18 -20.61
CA ILE A 37 -16.59 -2.46 -21.47
C ILE A 37 -18.04 -2.75 -21.04
N GLY A 38 -18.39 -4.00 -20.75
CA GLY A 38 -19.72 -4.37 -20.28
C GLY A 38 -20.08 -3.67 -18.97
N GLN A 39 -19.19 -3.73 -17.99
CA GLN A 39 -19.35 -3.06 -16.69
C GLN A 39 -19.44 -1.53 -16.83
N ALA A 40 -18.69 -0.94 -17.75
CA ALA A 40 -18.73 0.50 -18.02
C ALA A 40 -20.04 0.94 -18.69
N LYS A 41 -20.57 0.13 -19.61
CA LYS A 41 -21.88 0.38 -20.24
C LYS A 41 -23.00 0.36 -19.21
N GLU A 42 -23.01 -0.62 -18.31
CA GLU A 42 -23.99 -0.71 -17.22
C GLU A 42 -23.92 0.50 -16.28
N ALA A 43 -22.70 1.00 -16.01
CA ALA A 43 -22.49 2.21 -15.23
C ALA A 43 -22.79 3.52 -15.98
N GLY A 44 -23.06 3.46 -17.29
CA GLY A 44 -23.37 4.61 -18.13
C GLY A 44 -22.18 5.54 -18.38
N LEU A 45 -20.99 4.96 -18.58
CA LEU A 45 -19.74 5.70 -18.83
C LEU A 45 -19.47 5.90 -20.33
N GLU A 46 -18.70 6.93 -20.66
CA GLU A 46 -18.16 7.15 -22.01
C GLU A 46 -16.88 6.34 -22.19
N ILE A 47 -16.84 5.42 -23.17
CA ILE A 47 -15.82 4.38 -23.23
C ILE A 47 -14.84 4.64 -24.36
N SER A 48 -13.54 4.56 -24.06
CA SER A 48 -12.45 4.49 -25.03
C SER A 48 -11.55 3.28 -24.73
N LEU A 49 -11.00 2.65 -25.77
CA LEU A 49 -10.12 1.48 -25.66
C LEU A 49 -8.81 1.72 -26.41
N ALA A 50 -7.68 1.40 -25.77
CA ALA A 50 -6.40 1.18 -26.42
C ALA A 50 -6.02 -0.31 -26.28
N TYR A 51 -5.96 -1.00 -27.42
CA TYR A 51 -5.55 -2.40 -27.47
C TYR A 51 -4.04 -2.54 -27.68
N LEU A 52 -3.37 -3.22 -26.75
CA LEU A 52 -1.92 -3.46 -26.74
C LEU A 52 -1.59 -4.74 -27.52
N HIS A 53 -1.57 -4.66 -28.84
CA HIS A 53 -1.24 -5.81 -29.68
C HIS A 53 0.24 -6.21 -29.60
N ASP A 54 0.56 -7.47 -29.93
CA ASP A 54 1.92 -8.06 -29.79
C ASP A 54 3.02 -7.27 -30.50
N GLY A 55 2.73 -6.66 -31.65
CA GLY A 55 3.67 -5.80 -32.38
C GLY A 55 4.16 -4.56 -31.62
N LEU A 56 3.56 -4.19 -30.49
CA LEU A 56 4.05 -3.12 -29.61
C LEU A 56 5.11 -3.59 -28.61
N ARG A 57 5.31 -4.90 -28.46
CA ARG A 57 6.16 -5.47 -27.43
C ARG A 57 7.63 -5.55 -27.84
N PRO A 58 8.57 -5.41 -26.90
CA PRO A 58 8.35 -5.14 -25.46
C PRO A 58 7.87 -3.70 -25.21
N LEU A 59 6.90 -3.54 -24.31
CA LEU A 59 6.41 -2.24 -23.87
C LEU A 59 7.48 -1.50 -23.06
N LYS A 60 8.16 -0.54 -23.70
CA LYS A 60 9.21 0.27 -23.06
C LYS A 60 8.64 1.50 -22.35
N ASN A 61 7.81 2.27 -23.03
CA ASN A 61 7.26 3.54 -22.54
C ASN A 61 5.83 3.74 -23.04
N ALA A 62 5.03 4.50 -22.30
CA ALA A 62 3.74 4.97 -22.80
C ALA A 62 3.98 6.10 -23.83
N ASN A 63 3.32 6.01 -24.99
CA ASN A 63 3.43 7.06 -26.00
C ASN A 63 2.60 8.31 -25.65
N ASN A 64 2.90 9.44 -26.30
CA ASN A 64 2.25 10.73 -26.00
C ASN A 64 0.73 10.70 -26.13
N SER A 65 0.19 9.98 -27.13
CA SER A 65 -1.25 9.86 -27.33
C SER A 65 -1.93 9.11 -26.16
N MET A 66 -1.29 8.06 -25.66
CA MET A 66 -1.76 7.31 -24.50
C MET A 66 -1.68 8.16 -23.23
N VAL A 67 -0.57 8.86 -23.00
CA VAL A 67 -0.42 9.79 -21.86
C VAL A 67 -1.49 10.88 -21.89
N ALA A 68 -1.77 11.44 -23.06
CA ALA A 68 -2.82 12.45 -23.23
C ALA A 68 -4.21 11.88 -22.89
N ALA A 69 -4.54 10.69 -23.40
CA ALA A 69 -5.81 10.01 -23.13
C ALA A 69 -5.97 9.65 -21.63
N VAL A 70 -4.90 9.18 -20.99
CA VAL A 70 -4.88 8.92 -19.54
C VAL A 70 -5.17 10.20 -18.76
N THR A 71 -4.51 11.30 -19.12
CA THR A 71 -4.61 12.56 -18.37
C THR A 71 -5.99 13.21 -18.51
N SER A 72 -6.65 13.05 -19.67
CA SER A 72 -7.97 13.63 -19.97
C SER A 72 -9.17 12.78 -19.51
N SER A 73 -8.94 11.53 -19.10
CA SER A 73 -10.00 10.62 -18.66
C SER A 73 -10.37 10.80 -17.19
N ASN A 74 -11.60 10.42 -16.79
CA ASN A 74 -11.97 10.35 -15.38
C ASN A 74 -11.50 9.05 -14.72
N ILE A 75 -11.58 7.94 -15.45
CA ILE A 75 -11.24 6.60 -14.99
C ILE A 75 -10.30 5.95 -16.01
N VAL A 76 -9.26 5.28 -15.53
CA VAL A 76 -8.33 4.51 -16.34
C VAL A 76 -8.26 3.09 -15.79
N VAL A 77 -8.36 2.11 -16.68
CA VAL A 77 -8.14 0.70 -16.38
C VAL A 77 -6.94 0.23 -17.18
N LEU A 78 -5.83 -0.07 -16.51
CA LEU A 78 -4.63 -0.64 -17.10
C LEU A 78 -4.60 -2.15 -16.82
N ALA A 79 -5.13 -2.95 -17.74
CA ALA A 79 -5.31 -4.38 -17.57
C ALA A 79 -4.52 -5.14 -18.64
N TYR A 80 -3.26 -5.46 -18.34
CA TYR A 80 -2.34 -6.06 -19.28
C TYR A 80 -1.47 -7.14 -18.63
N THR A 81 -0.92 -8.05 -19.43
CA THR A 81 0.06 -9.04 -19.02
C THR A 81 1.46 -8.60 -19.44
N PRO A 82 2.33 -8.23 -18.49
CA PRO A 82 3.71 -7.91 -18.79
C PRO A 82 4.53 -9.15 -19.21
N THR A 83 5.53 -8.96 -20.07
CA THR A 83 6.47 -10.03 -20.46
C THR A 83 7.78 -9.98 -19.66
N PRO A 84 8.60 -11.05 -19.65
CA PRO A 84 9.90 -11.05 -18.99
C PRO A 84 10.91 -10.02 -19.55
N ASP A 85 10.71 -9.56 -20.79
CA ASP A 85 11.58 -8.59 -21.47
C ASP A 85 11.11 -7.13 -21.28
N GLU A 86 10.13 -6.91 -20.40
CA GLU A 86 9.56 -5.60 -20.08
C GLU A 86 9.96 -5.14 -18.67
N THR A 87 10.37 -3.88 -18.56
CA THR A 87 10.61 -3.21 -17.28
C THR A 87 9.31 -2.61 -16.73
N TYR A 88 9.36 -2.03 -15.54
CA TYR A 88 8.25 -1.33 -14.91
C TYR A 88 7.94 0.03 -15.55
N GLN A 89 8.69 0.44 -16.58
CA GLN A 89 8.66 1.81 -17.09
C GLN A 89 7.33 2.16 -17.78
N PHE A 90 6.77 1.29 -18.61
CA PHE A 90 5.45 1.53 -19.23
C PHE A 90 4.38 1.81 -18.18
N ARG A 91 4.30 0.99 -17.12
CA ARG A 91 3.39 1.19 -15.99
C ARG A 91 3.69 2.48 -15.23
N THR A 92 4.98 2.79 -15.03
CA THR A 92 5.43 4.03 -14.37
C THR A 92 4.92 5.26 -15.12
N ASP A 93 5.05 5.30 -16.45
CA ASP A 93 4.60 6.43 -17.27
C ASP A 93 3.08 6.67 -17.11
N ILE A 94 2.28 5.59 -17.05
CA ILE A 94 0.84 5.69 -16.83
C ILE A 94 0.52 6.21 -15.43
N ILE A 95 1.16 5.67 -14.38
CA ILE A 95 0.96 6.14 -12.99
C ILE A 95 1.36 7.62 -12.84
N GLU A 96 2.47 8.04 -13.45
CA GLU A 96 2.89 9.44 -13.44
C GLU A 96 1.91 10.36 -14.18
N ALA A 97 1.32 9.89 -15.28
CA ALA A 97 0.28 10.62 -15.99
C ALA A 97 -0.98 10.81 -15.13
N ILE A 98 -1.37 9.79 -14.36
CA ILE A 98 -2.44 9.89 -13.36
C ILE A 98 -2.11 10.96 -12.32
N GLY A 99 -0.87 10.98 -11.79
CA GLY A 99 -0.43 11.99 -10.82
C GLY A 99 -0.49 13.44 -11.35
N LYS A 100 -0.41 13.63 -12.67
CA LYS A 100 -0.52 14.94 -13.35
C LYS A 100 -1.97 15.31 -13.69
N SER A 101 -2.92 14.38 -13.62
CA SER A 101 -4.32 14.64 -13.92
C SER A 101 -5.04 15.37 -12.76
N THR A 102 -6.08 16.11 -13.13
CA THR A 102 -7.01 16.74 -12.17
C THR A 102 -8.25 15.89 -11.91
N THR A 103 -8.48 14.84 -12.71
CA THR A 103 -9.70 14.02 -12.68
C THR A 103 -9.43 12.51 -12.65
N ALA A 104 -8.37 12.04 -13.30
CA ALA A 104 -8.12 10.62 -13.55
C ALA A 104 -7.84 9.83 -12.28
N ARG A 105 -8.27 8.56 -12.29
CA ARG A 105 -8.11 7.56 -11.23
C ARG A 105 -7.82 6.22 -11.90
N LEU A 106 -6.89 5.43 -11.36
CA LEU A 106 -6.36 4.25 -12.05
C LEU A 106 -6.53 2.95 -11.27
N ALA A 107 -7.10 1.94 -11.92
CA ALA A 107 -6.90 0.55 -11.53
C ALA A 107 -5.81 -0.06 -12.42
N SER A 108 -4.72 -0.52 -11.80
CA SER A 108 -3.68 -1.30 -12.45
C SER A 108 -3.92 -2.78 -12.20
N ILE A 109 -3.92 -3.62 -13.24
CA ILE A 109 -4.27 -5.03 -13.15
C ILE A 109 -3.23 -5.84 -13.96
N PRO A 110 -1.97 -5.90 -13.51
CA PRO A 110 -0.94 -6.66 -14.22
C PRO A 110 -1.23 -8.17 -14.15
N GLY A 111 -1.05 -8.87 -15.28
CA GLY A 111 -1.31 -10.32 -15.35
C GLY A 111 -2.79 -10.69 -15.23
N VAL A 112 -3.68 -9.75 -15.55
CA VAL A 112 -5.13 -9.95 -15.55
C VAL A 112 -5.52 -11.19 -16.35
N ASN A 113 -6.40 -11.98 -15.76
CA ASN A 113 -7.05 -13.11 -16.41
C ASN A 113 -8.48 -13.26 -15.84
N LYS A 114 -9.19 -14.29 -16.28
CA LYS A 114 -10.55 -14.56 -15.83
C LYS A 114 -10.63 -14.78 -14.30
N GLU A 115 -9.69 -15.52 -13.74
CA GLU A 115 -9.61 -15.78 -12.30
C GLU A 115 -9.40 -14.49 -11.49
N THR A 116 -8.54 -13.60 -12.01
CA THR A 116 -8.29 -12.27 -11.44
C THR A 116 -9.58 -11.44 -11.44
N ILE A 117 -10.32 -11.44 -12.55
CA ILE A 117 -11.64 -10.78 -12.65
C ILE A 117 -12.63 -11.37 -11.64
N GLU A 118 -12.69 -12.70 -11.52
CA GLU A 118 -13.55 -13.33 -10.51
C GLU A 118 -13.18 -12.93 -9.09
N CYS A 119 -11.89 -12.82 -8.78
CA CYS A 119 -11.39 -12.35 -7.49
C CYS A 119 -11.83 -10.90 -7.23
N ILE A 120 -11.67 -10.00 -8.20
CA ILE A 120 -12.16 -8.61 -8.14
C ILE A 120 -13.65 -8.58 -7.79
N MET A 121 -14.46 -9.41 -8.45
CA MET A 121 -15.91 -9.45 -8.23
C MET A 121 -16.32 -10.07 -6.88
N LYS A 122 -15.52 -11.00 -6.35
CA LYS A 122 -15.75 -11.63 -5.03
C LYS A 122 -15.21 -10.79 -3.86
N THR A 123 -14.35 -9.81 -4.13
CA THR A 123 -13.69 -9.00 -3.11
C THR A 123 -14.66 -8.08 -2.37
N ASP A 124 -14.58 -8.09 -1.03
CA ASP A 124 -15.31 -7.17 -0.15
C ASP A 124 -14.40 -5.98 0.23
N TYR A 125 -14.38 -4.97 -0.64
CA TYR A 125 -13.50 -3.79 -0.50
C TYR A 125 -13.76 -2.99 0.80
N ASN A 126 -14.95 -3.06 1.38
CA ASN A 126 -15.24 -2.38 2.64
C ASN A 126 -14.56 -3.08 3.83
N LYS A 127 -14.45 -4.42 3.79
CA LYS A 127 -13.68 -5.17 4.79
C LYS A 127 -12.18 -4.92 4.66
N ILE A 128 -11.69 -4.86 3.42
CA ILE A 128 -10.29 -4.50 3.14
C ILE A 128 -9.99 -3.13 3.72
N GLU A 129 -10.74 -2.09 3.35
CA GLU A 129 -10.54 -0.72 3.87
C GLU A 129 -10.52 -0.71 5.40
N LYS A 130 -11.54 -1.29 6.06
CA LYS A 130 -11.66 -1.28 7.52
C LYS A 130 -10.49 -1.98 8.23
N PHE A 131 -10.04 -3.11 7.70
CA PHE A 131 -8.95 -3.88 8.30
C PHE A 131 -7.58 -3.31 7.94
N GLY A 132 -7.38 -2.97 6.67
CA GLY A 132 -6.16 -2.39 6.13
C GLY A 132 -5.76 -1.09 6.81
N TRP A 133 -6.72 -0.20 7.12
CA TRP A 133 -6.41 1.03 7.87
C TRP A 133 -5.80 0.75 9.25
N ARG A 134 -6.20 -0.33 9.93
CA ARG A 134 -5.62 -0.72 11.22
C ARG A 134 -4.18 -1.20 11.05
N LEU A 135 -3.92 -2.01 10.03
CA LEU A 135 -2.57 -2.49 9.72
C LEU A 135 -1.65 -1.35 9.28
N ALA A 136 -2.12 -0.48 8.38
CA ALA A 136 -1.36 0.67 7.91
C ALA A 136 -0.95 1.59 9.08
N GLU A 137 -1.84 1.84 10.05
CA GLU A 137 -1.48 2.62 11.24
C GLU A 137 -0.45 1.89 12.12
N VAL A 138 -0.61 0.58 12.34
CA VAL A 138 0.35 -0.24 13.10
C VAL A 138 1.73 -0.22 12.45
N LEU A 139 1.82 -0.39 11.13
CA LEU A 139 3.07 -0.32 10.38
C LEU A 139 3.68 1.08 10.42
N THR A 140 2.85 2.12 10.22
CA THR A 140 3.30 3.51 10.19
C THR A 140 3.97 3.93 11.49
N LYS A 141 3.49 3.51 12.66
CA LYS A 141 4.12 3.94 13.93
C LYS A 141 5.24 3.03 14.43
N ALA A 142 5.45 1.89 13.76
CA ALA A 142 6.37 0.87 14.24
C ALA A 142 7.83 1.22 13.99
N LYS A 143 8.71 0.67 14.83
CA LYS A 143 10.17 0.80 14.70
C LYS A 143 10.79 -0.38 13.97
N LYS A 144 10.23 -1.57 14.14
CA LYS A 144 10.80 -2.81 13.62
C LYS A 144 9.75 -3.86 13.31
N ALA A 145 10.04 -4.64 12.28
CA ALA A 145 9.32 -5.85 11.93
C ALA A 145 10.27 -7.05 12.00
N ARG A 146 9.72 -8.22 12.37
CA ARG A 146 10.41 -9.51 12.27
C ARG A 146 9.51 -10.54 11.61
N ILE A 147 9.99 -11.14 10.53
CA ILE A 147 9.30 -12.20 9.79
C ILE A 147 9.97 -13.52 10.15
N THR A 148 9.19 -14.48 10.62
CA THR A 148 9.65 -15.85 10.84
C THR A 148 8.73 -16.85 10.15
N SER A 149 9.20 -18.07 9.90
CA SER A 149 8.36 -19.14 9.33
C SER A 149 8.85 -20.51 9.79
N GLN A 150 7.97 -21.52 9.72
CA GLN A 150 8.35 -22.91 10.00
C GLN A 150 9.40 -23.46 9.01
N LEU A 151 9.54 -22.82 7.85
CA LEU A 151 10.52 -23.19 6.82
C LEU A 151 11.92 -22.61 7.11
N GLY A 152 12.06 -21.75 8.13
CA GLY A 152 13.35 -21.21 8.57
C GLY A 152 13.57 -19.74 8.25
N SER A 153 12.54 -18.96 7.87
CA SER A 153 12.68 -17.51 7.79
C SER A 153 13.00 -16.92 9.17
N ASP A 154 13.91 -15.97 9.21
CA ASP A 154 14.17 -15.06 10.32
C ASP A 154 14.78 -13.77 9.74
N LEU A 155 13.91 -12.86 9.31
CA LEU A 155 14.29 -11.58 8.71
C LEU A 155 13.87 -10.45 9.65
N LYS A 156 14.80 -9.55 9.96
CA LYS A 156 14.56 -8.33 10.73
C LYS A 156 14.62 -7.13 9.80
N ILE A 157 13.73 -6.17 10.03
CA ILE A 157 13.59 -4.98 9.20
C ILE A 157 13.34 -3.78 10.13
N GLU A 158 14.05 -2.67 9.93
CA GLU A 158 13.72 -1.41 10.60
C GLU A 158 12.69 -0.64 9.78
N LEU A 159 11.74 -0.03 10.48
CA LEU A 159 10.66 0.77 9.92
C LEU A 159 10.87 2.25 10.25
N GLY A 160 10.23 3.12 9.48
CA GLY A 160 10.44 4.57 9.56
C GLY A 160 9.79 5.24 10.77
N GLU A 161 9.01 4.51 11.58
CA GLU A 161 7.98 5.12 12.41
C GLU A 161 7.21 6.17 11.59
N TRP A 162 6.69 7.17 12.28
CA TRP A 162 6.04 8.34 11.74
C TRP A 162 6.78 9.09 10.59
N GLU A 163 8.02 8.76 10.26
CA GLU A 163 8.75 9.36 9.13
C GLU A 163 8.36 8.72 7.79
N ILE A 164 8.07 7.41 7.77
CA ILE A 164 7.71 6.67 6.56
C ILE A 164 6.30 6.09 6.77
N PRO A 165 5.26 6.68 6.15
CA PRO A 165 3.91 6.14 6.24
C PRO A 165 3.79 4.80 5.52
N ALA A 166 2.96 3.91 6.07
CA ALA A 166 2.44 2.77 5.33
C ALA A 166 1.39 3.24 4.31
N ASP A 167 1.30 2.51 3.20
CA ASP A 167 0.28 2.63 2.17
C ASP A 167 -0.75 1.52 2.33
N LEU A 168 -1.91 1.72 1.72
CA LEU A 168 -3.05 0.81 1.76
C LEU A 168 -3.64 0.69 0.35
N ASP A 169 -3.55 -0.50 -0.20
CA ASP A 169 -4.34 -0.90 -1.37
C ASP A 169 -5.69 -1.39 -0.84
N ASP A 170 -6.72 -0.53 -0.88
CA ASP A 170 -8.10 -0.82 -0.45
C ASP A 170 -9.13 -0.88 -1.58
N GLY A 171 -8.71 -0.61 -2.81
CA GLY A 171 -9.54 -0.57 -4.01
C GLY A 171 -10.48 0.62 -4.06
N LYS A 172 -10.35 1.62 -3.18
CA LYS A 172 -11.20 2.83 -3.10
C LYS A 172 -10.60 3.98 -3.89
N LEU A 173 -10.68 3.85 -5.21
CA LEU A 173 -10.24 4.82 -6.21
C LEU A 173 -11.25 5.96 -6.41
N TYR A 174 -11.60 6.66 -5.33
CA TYR A 174 -12.67 7.66 -5.33
C TYR A 174 -12.20 9.08 -5.65
N TYR A 175 -10.92 9.38 -5.42
CA TYR A 175 -10.38 10.73 -5.54
C TYR A 175 -9.41 10.84 -6.71
N PRO A 176 -9.39 11.97 -7.45
CA PRO A 176 -8.44 12.20 -8.52
C PRO A 176 -6.99 11.96 -8.07
N ARG A 177 -6.17 11.44 -8.99
CA ARG A 177 -4.78 11.01 -8.81
C ARG A 177 -4.59 9.75 -7.97
N ASN A 178 -5.65 9.14 -7.44
CA ASN A 178 -5.52 7.83 -6.79
C ASN A 178 -5.25 6.74 -7.83
N TRP A 179 -4.43 5.78 -7.42
CA TRP A 179 -4.21 4.54 -8.16
C TRP A 179 -3.96 3.39 -7.18
N ASP A 180 -4.34 2.19 -7.61
CA ASP A 180 -4.30 0.97 -6.81
C ASP A 180 -4.22 -0.24 -7.76
N ASN A 181 -3.82 -1.40 -7.23
CA ASN A 181 -3.97 -2.67 -7.92
C ASN A 181 -5.41 -3.19 -7.79
N LEU A 182 -5.93 -3.86 -8.81
CA LEU A 182 -7.09 -4.75 -8.66
C LEU A 182 -6.69 -6.19 -9.04
N PRO A 183 -7.13 -7.23 -8.31
CA PRO A 183 -7.78 -7.16 -6.99
C PRO A 183 -6.85 -6.49 -5.97
N SER A 184 -7.46 -5.69 -5.10
CA SER A 184 -6.74 -4.93 -4.09
C SER A 184 -6.62 -5.75 -2.81
N GLY A 185 -5.97 -5.19 -1.78
CA GLY A 185 -5.98 -5.73 -0.44
C GLY A 185 -4.61 -5.98 0.14
N GLU A 186 -3.88 -4.90 0.41
CA GLU A 186 -2.69 -4.98 1.27
C GLU A 186 -2.53 -3.75 2.14
N ALA A 187 -1.81 -3.91 3.25
CA ALA A 187 -1.12 -2.80 3.88
C ALA A 187 0.38 -3.00 3.69
N CYS A 188 1.07 -2.01 3.11
CA CYS A 188 2.48 -2.11 2.78
C CYS A 188 3.26 -0.89 3.29
N ILE A 189 4.56 -1.06 3.51
CA ILE A 189 5.44 0.02 3.98
C ILE A 189 6.83 -0.12 3.35
N THR A 190 7.40 1.02 2.96
CA THR A 190 8.82 1.08 2.59
C THR A 190 9.67 0.96 3.86
N PRO A 191 10.52 -0.07 4.01
CA PRO A 191 11.40 -0.18 5.16
C PRO A 191 12.47 0.91 5.16
N ARG A 192 13.17 1.11 6.28
CA ARG A 192 14.41 1.91 6.25
C ARG A 192 15.39 1.21 5.33
N GLU A 193 15.74 1.86 4.23
CA GLU A 193 16.60 1.29 3.20
C GLU A 193 17.96 0.91 3.79
N GLY A 194 18.44 -0.31 3.49
CA GLY A 194 19.68 -0.83 4.06
C GLY A 194 19.55 -1.52 5.42
N SER A 195 18.38 -1.51 6.06
CA SER A 195 18.21 -2.07 7.41
C SER A 195 17.88 -3.56 7.49
N ALA A 196 17.45 -4.17 6.37
CA ALA A 196 16.99 -5.56 6.41
C ALA A 196 18.18 -6.54 6.60
N GLU A 197 18.03 -7.46 7.55
CA GLU A 197 19.07 -8.40 7.99
C GLU A 197 18.49 -9.78 8.33
N GLY A 198 19.05 -10.83 7.76
CA GLY A 198 18.72 -12.22 8.09
C GLY A 198 18.37 -13.09 6.88
N THR A 199 17.40 -13.98 7.05
CA THR A 199 17.04 -14.97 6.03
C THR A 199 15.55 -14.95 5.74
N LEU A 200 15.18 -14.91 4.45
CA LEU A 200 13.81 -15.03 3.99
C LEU A 200 13.65 -16.31 3.16
N ILE A 201 12.73 -17.18 3.59
CA ILE A 201 12.29 -18.33 2.78
C ILE A 201 10.99 -17.96 2.07
N VAL A 202 11.04 -17.99 0.74
CA VAL A 202 9.92 -17.70 -0.14
C VAL A 202 9.38 -19.02 -0.68
N ASP A 203 8.11 -19.29 -0.40
CA ASP A 203 7.39 -20.51 -0.76
C ASP A 203 6.14 -20.24 -1.62
N GLY A 204 5.72 -18.98 -1.76
CA GLY A 204 4.64 -18.58 -2.65
C GLY A 204 5.11 -18.39 -4.10
N GLY A 205 6.09 -17.51 -4.28
CA GLY A 205 6.64 -17.18 -5.60
C GLY A 205 6.96 -15.69 -5.72
N LEU A 206 7.31 -15.30 -6.95
CA LEU A 206 7.54 -13.92 -7.38
C LEU A 206 7.12 -13.79 -8.84
N ARG A 207 6.96 -12.56 -9.33
CA ARG A 207 6.48 -12.34 -10.70
C ARG A 207 7.35 -13.07 -11.73
N GLY A 208 6.70 -13.89 -12.55
CA GLY A 208 7.36 -14.75 -13.56
C GLY A 208 7.87 -16.09 -13.03
N TYR A 209 7.69 -16.40 -11.74
CA TYR A 209 8.13 -17.66 -11.14
C TYR A 209 7.29 -18.04 -9.92
N PHE A 210 6.30 -18.90 -10.14
CA PHE A 210 5.43 -19.43 -9.10
C PHE A 210 6.06 -20.65 -8.42
N LEU A 211 5.94 -20.73 -7.10
CA LEU A 211 6.52 -21.81 -6.28
C LEU A 211 5.45 -22.65 -5.59
N ALA A 212 4.31 -22.04 -5.27
CA ALA A 212 3.27 -22.68 -4.48
C ALA A 212 2.74 -23.95 -5.18
N GLY A 213 2.58 -25.02 -4.40
CA GLY A 213 2.15 -26.32 -4.92
C GLY A 213 3.27 -27.19 -5.50
N GLU A 214 4.46 -26.65 -5.77
CA GLU A 214 5.60 -27.40 -6.35
C GLU A 214 6.57 -27.98 -5.31
N LYS A 215 6.30 -27.78 -4.00
CA LYS A 215 7.24 -28.08 -2.90
C LYS A 215 8.63 -27.43 -3.08
N LYS A 216 8.72 -26.37 -3.88
CA LYS A 216 9.94 -25.60 -4.12
C LYS A 216 9.98 -24.39 -3.20
N ILE A 217 11.18 -23.99 -2.80
CA ILE A 217 11.44 -22.77 -2.06
C ILE A 217 12.68 -22.06 -2.61
N VAL A 218 12.76 -20.76 -2.39
CA VAL A 218 14.02 -20.02 -2.46
C VAL A 218 14.36 -19.45 -1.09
N GLU A 219 15.58 -19.71 -0.65
CA GLU A 219 16.17 -19.10 0.55
C GLU A 219 17.02 -17.91 0.11
N LEU A 220 16.75 -16.75 0.71
CA LEU A 220 17.44 -15.50 0.44
C LEU A 220 18.21 -15.08 1.70
N GLU A 221 19.54 -15.01 1.59
CA GLU A 221 20.36 -14.37 2.63
C GLU A 221 20.43 -12.86 2.35
N ILE A 222 20.00 -12.07 3.33
CA ILE A 222 19.89 -10.62 3.23
C ILE A 222 20.80 -9.98 4.26
N SER A 223 21.66 -9.06 3.81
CA SER A 223 22.43 -8.18 4.69
C SER A 223 22.64 -6.81 4.04
N ASP A 224 22.77 -5.76 4.85
CA ASP A 224 22.79 -4.36 4.45
C ASP A 224 21.60 -3.99 3.54
N GLY A 225 20.43 -4.56 3.85
CA GLY A 225 19.21 -4.38 3.07
C GLY A 225 19.27 -4.93 1.64
N LYS A 226 20.17 -5.88 1.35
CA LYS A 226 20.35 -6.47 0.02
C LYS A 226 20.36 -7.98 0.04
N ILE A 227 19.77 -8.60 -0.98
CA ILE A 227 19.87 -10.04 -1.21
C ILE A 227 21.28 -10.36 -1.73
N ASN A 228 22.04 -11.13 -0.97
CA ASN A 228 23.43 -11.50 -1.27
C ASN A 228 23.57 -12.94 -1.78
N LYS A 229 22.69 -13.85 -1.33
CA LYS A 229 22.68 -15.25 -1.80
C LYS A 229 21.28 -15.73 -2.08
N PHE A 230 21.17 -16.57 -3.11
CA PHE A 230 19.97 -17.29 -3.50
C PHE A 230 20.27 -18.79 -3.37
N LYS A 231 19.54 -19.48 -2.50
CA LYS A 231 19.67 -20.91 -2.22
C LYS A 231 18.31 -21.60 -2.31
N GLY A 232 18.25 -22.88 -1.94
CA GLY A 232 17.05 -23.70 -2.04
C GLY A 232 16.84 -24.25 -3.45
N SER A 233 15.79 -25.04 -3.61
CA SER A 233 15.49 -25.77 -4.85
C SER A 233 15.24 -24.86 -6.06
N ALA A 234 14.84 -23.61 -5.82
CA ALA A 234 14.58 -22.61 -6.86
C ALA A 234 15.61 -21.47 -6.92
N GLY A 235 16.67 -21.52 -6.09
CA GLY A 235 17.58 -20.39 -5.93
C GLY A 235 18.31 -19.99 -7.22
N LYS A 236 18.60 -20.95 -8.10
CA LYS A 236 19.29 -20.69 -9.37
C LYS A 236 18.39 -19.93 -10.34
N GLU A 237 17.14 -20.37 -10.48
CA GLU A 237 16.13 -19.79 -11.36
C GLU A 237 15.77 -18.37 -10.93
N VAL A 238 15.53 -18.17 -9.64
CA VAL A 238 15.23 -16.85 -9.08
C VAL A 238 16.42 -15.89 -9.25
N LYS A 239 17.65 -16.36 -9.01
CA LYS A 239 18.85 -15.54 -9.26
C LYS A 239 18.96 -15.10 -10.71
N GLU A 240 18.56 -15.93 -11.66
CA GLU A 240 18.59 -15.59 -13.08
C GLU A 240 17.54 -14.54 -13.45
N ILE A 241 16.36 -14.56 -12.81
CA ILE A 241 15.34 -13.51 -12.97
C ILE A 241 15.90 -12.16 -12.51
N PHE A 242 16.51 -12.11 -11.31
CA PHE A 242 17.14 -10.90 -10.80
C PHE A 242 18.26 -10.40 -11.72
N ARG A 243 19.10 -11.31 -12.24
CA ARG A 243 20.16 -10.96 -13.19
C ARG A 243 19.63 -10.42 -14.51
N ARG A 244 18.54 -11.00 -15.03
CA ARG A 244 17.90 -10.51 -16.25
C ARG A 244 17.44 -9.07 -16.07
N TYR A 245 16.69 -8.77 -15.01
CA TYR A 245 16.23 -7.40 -14.79
C TYR A 245 17.38 -6.44 -14.48
N GLU A 246 18.39 -6.87 -13.76
CA GLU A 246 19.62 -6.08 -13.54
C GLU A 246 20.35 -5.78 -14.85
N SER A 247 20.32 -6.70 -15.83
CA SER A 247 20.91 -6.45 -17.17
C SER A 247 20.14 -5.41 -17.99
N MET A 248 18.87 -5.16 -17.64
CA MET A 248 18.01 -4.15 -18.27
C MET A 248 18.11 -2.78 -17.56
N ALA A 249 18.95 -2.66 -16.53
CA ALA A 249 19.07 -1.45 -15.74
C ALA A 249 19.67 -0.27 -16.51
N GLY A 250 19.00 0.87 -16.41
CA GLY A 250 19.59 2.15 -16.78
C GLY A 250 20.73 2.55 -15.83
N VAL A 251 21.47 3.60 -16.20
CA VAL A 251 22.66 4.07 -15.45
C VAL A 251 22.34 4.33 -13.97
N HIS A 252 21.20 4.96 -13.67
CA HIS A 252 20.77 5.30 -12.31
C HIS A 252 20.14 4.13 -11.53
N GLN A 253 19.88 3.01 -12.21
CA GLN A 253 19.19 1.84 -11.67
C GLN A 253 20.13 0.69 -11.32
N LYS A 254 21.39 0.77 -11.77
CA LYS A 254 22.36 -0.30 -11.63
C LYS A 254 22.68 -0.58 -10.17
N GLY A 255 22.65 -1.86 -9.79
CA GLY A 255 22.92 -2.39 -8.47
C GLY A 255 21.72 -2.34 -7.52
N ASN A 256 20.52 -2.02 -8.02
CA ASN A 256 19.35 -1.80 -7.19
C ASN A 256 18.35 -2.96 -7.17
N MET A 257 18.40 -3.92 -8.11
CA MET A 257 17.40 -5.00 -8.15
C MET A 257 17.37 -5.88 -6.89
N CYS A 258 18.51 -6.05 -6.21
CA CYS A 258 18.58 -6.86 -4.99
C CYS A 258 18.32 -6.07 -3.70
N LYS A 259 18.02 -4.77 -3.76
CA LYS A 259 17.75 -3.96 -2.55
C LYS A 259 16.32 -4.20 -2.07
N ILE A 260 16.15 -4.49 -0.78
CA ILE A 260 14.85 -4.65 -0.15
C ILE A 260 14.11 -3.33 -0.15
N SER A 261 12.86 -3.36 -0.61
CA SER A 261 12.15 -2.16 -1.05
C SER A 261 10.75 -2.02 -0.45
N GLU A 262 10.15 -3.12 0.02
CA GLU A 262 8.82 -3.14 0.63
C GLU A 262 8.67 -4.28 1.63
N LEU A 263 7.87 -4.05 2.67
CA LEU A 263 7.18 -5.07 3.45
C LEU A 263 5.68 -4.91 3.26
N GLY A 264 4.99 -5.95 2.79
CA GLY A 264 3.55 -5.95 2.58
C GLY A 264 2.81 -7.10 3.28
N ILE A 265 1.54 -6.85 3.61
CA ILE A 265 0.65 -7.79 4.31
C ILE A 265 -0.63 -7.95 3.51
N GLY A 266 -0.94 -9.18 3.10
CA GLY A 266 -2.17 -9.50 2.39
C GLY A 266 -3.41 -9.42 3.28
N THR A 267 -4.46 -8.75 2.80
CA THR A 267 -5.72 -8.49 3.52
C THR A 267 -6.98 -8.95 2.79
N ASN A 268 -6.85 -9.41 1.55
CA ASN A 268 -7.97 -9.85 0.73
C ASN A 268 -8.32 -11.32 0.99
N ALA A 269 -9.50 -11.56 1.58
CA ALA A 269 -10.00 -12.91 1.83
C ALA A 269 -10.48 -13.64 0.56
N ALA A 270 -10.76 -12.92 -0.53
CA ALA A 270 -11.18 -13.50 -1.80
C ALA A 270 -9.97 -13.95 -2.67
N ALA A 271 -8.82 -13.31 -2.49
CA ALA A 271 -7.59 -13.62 -3.23
C ALA A 271 -7.10 -15.05 -2.98
N GLN A 272 -6.66 -15.69 -4.05
CA GLN A 272 -6.27 -17.11 -4.05
C GLN A 272 -4.76 -17.28 -4.23
N VAL A 273 -4.30 -18.51 -4.00
CA VAL A 273 -2.97 -18.93 -4.40
C VAL A 273 -2.99 -19.15 -5.91
N THR A 274 -2.37 -18.25 -6.67
CA THR A 274 -2.45 -18.22 -8.14
C THR A 274 -1.13 -17.75 -8.76
N TRP A 275 -0.94 -18.06 -10.05
CA TRP A 275 0.23 -17.64 -10.83
C TRP A 275 0.35 -16.11 -10.95
N ASN A 276 -0.78 -15.39 -10.85
CA ASN A 276 -0.77 -13.95 -10.74
C ASN A 276 -0.32 -13.52 -9.34
N ILE A 277 0.97 -13.23 -9.19
CA ILE A 277 1.56 -12.82 -7.90
C ILE A 277 0.92 -11.55 -7.34
N VAL A 278 0.47 -10.63 -8.20
CA VAL A 278 -0.21 -9.40 -7.75
C VAL A 278 -1.52 -9.72 -7.02
N GLU A 279 -2.23 -10.79 -7.39
CA GLU A 279 -3.37 -11.25 -6.59
C GLU A 279 -2.91 -12.02 -5.36
N PHE A 280 -1.95 -12.93 -5.54
CA PHE A 280 -1.53 -13.85 -4.48
C PHE A 280 -0.92 -13.12 -3.28
N GLU A 281 -0.10 -12.09 -3.48
CA GLU A 281 0.48 -11.30 -2.39
C GLU A 281 -0.59 -10.65 -1.50
N LYS A 282 -1.75 -10.30 -2.07
CA LYS A 282 -2.88 -9.68 -1.36
C LYS A 282 -3.67 -10.68 -0.53
N LYS A 283 -3.43 -11.99 -0.68
CA LYS A 283 -4.20 -13.02 0.02
C LYS A 283 -4.13 -12.85 1.54
N LEU A 284 -5.28 -12.90 2.21
CA LEU A 284 -5.36 -12.70 3.65
C LEU A 284 -4.37 -13.61 4.41
N GLY A 285 -3.49 -12.98 5.19
CA GLY A 285 -2.52 -13.64 6.06
C GLY A 285 -1.16 -13.94 5.44
N THR A 286 -0.95 -13.67 4.14
CA THR A 286 0.39 -13.71 3.55
C THR A 286 1.19 -12.47 3.92
N VAL A 287 2.51 -12.58 3.82
CA VAL A 287 3.46 -11.46 3.90
C VAL A 287 4.35 -11.57 2.69
N HIS A 288 4.65 -10.44 2.07
CA HIS A 288 5.68 -10.37 1.04
C HIS A 288 6.74 -9.35 1.42
N VAL A 289 7.94 -9.61 0.91
CA VAL A 289 9.03 -8.65 0.93
C VAL A 289 9.40 -8.41 -0.52
N ALA A 290 9.44 -7.16 -0.94
CA ALA A 290 9.83 -6.83 -2.31
C ALA A 290 11.30 -6.43 -2.40
N ALA A 291 11.86 -6.60 -3.59
CA ALA A 291 13.16 -6.06 -3.95
C ALA A 291 13.10 -5.26 -5.26
N GLY A 292 13.90 -4.20 -5.35
CA GLY A 292 13.98 -3.31 -6.49
C GLY A 292 13.25 -1.98 -6.28
N LYS A 293 12.49 -1.54 -7.28
CA LYS A 293 11.96 -0.17 -7.39
C LYS A 293 10.95 0.13 -6.28
N ASN A 294 11.08 1.24 -5.55
CA ASN A 294 10.07 1.70 -4.57
C ASN A 294 9.73 3.20 -4.67
N LEU A 295 10.11 3.87 -5.77
CA LEU A 295 9.84 5.31 -5.95
C LEU A 295 8.35 5.66 -5.76
N GLN A 296 7.45 4.82 -6.29
CA GLN A 296 6.00 4.98 -6.16
C GLN A 296 5.46 4.76 -4.73
N LEU A 297 6.23 4.08 -3.87
CA LEU A 297 5.93 3.79 -2.47
C LEU A 297 6.57 4.81 -1.51
N GLY A 298 7.22 5.85 -2.06
CA GLY A 298 7.86 6.92 -1.31
C GLY A 298 9.32 6.66 -0.91
N GLY A 299 9.92 5.56 -1.37
CA GLY A 299 11.36 5.29 -1.20
C GLY A 299 12.24 5.97 -2.25
N THR A 300 13.53 5.61 -2.27
CA THR A 300 14.55 6.22 -3.15
C THR A 300 15.17 5.24 -4.14
N ILE A 301 14.80 3.96 -4.07
CA ILE A 301 15.35 2.93 -4.94
C ILE A 301 14.64 2.99 -6.29
N ASP A 302 15.39 3.39 -7.32
CA ASP A 302 14.99 3.20 -8.70
C ASP A 302 15.59 1.90 -9.27
N ALA A 303 14.77 1.05 -9.85
CA ALA A 303 15.21 -0.19 -10.49
C ALA A 303 14.30 -0.55 -11.68
N PRO A 304 14.71 -1.47 -12.55
CA PRO A 304 13.90 -1.89 -13.71
C PRO A 304 12.62 -2.62 -13.32
N GLN A 305 12.58 -3.24 -12.15
CA GLN A 305 11.41 -3.98 -11.66
C GLN A 305 11.23 -3.80 -10.16
N HIS A 306 10.01 -4.12 -9.73
CA HIS A 306 9.63 -4.36 -8.33
C HIS A 306 9.20 -5.83 -8.26
N LEU A 307 9.86 -6.63 -7.43
CA LEU A 307 9.64 -8.07 -7.34
C LEU A 307 9.17 -8.47 -5.95
N ASP A 308 7.87 -8.68 -5.82
CA ASP A 308 7.22 -9.20 -4.62
C ASP A 308 7.54 -10.67 -4.42
N MET A 309 8.08 -11.01 -3.24
CA MET A 309 8.45 -12.37 -2.87
C MET A 309 7.55 -12.83 -1.72
N VAL A 310 6.60 -13.71 -2.04
CA VAL A 310 5.51 -14.08 -1.14
C VAL A 310 5.90 -15.21 -0.19
N VAL A 311 5.68 -14.99 1.10
CA VAL A 311 5.72 -15.98 2.18
C VAL A 311 4.29 -16.36 2.55
N MET A 312 3.94 -17.64 2.38
CA MET A 312 2.55 -18.09 2.47
C MET A 312 2.03 -18.21 3.91
N ARG A 313 2.88 -18.69 4.81
CA ARG A 313 2.56 -18.93 6.23
C ARG A 313 3.58 -18.27 7.16
N PRO A 314 3.65 -16.93 7.16
CA PRO A 314 4.57 -16.19 8.00
C PRO A 314 4.03 -16.08 9.44
N THR A 315 4.94 -15.91 10.38
CA THR A 315 4.69 -15.22 11.65
C THR A 315 5.32 -13.84 11.54
N LEU A 316 4.53 -12.79 11.73
CA LEU A 316 4.96 -11.39 11.64
C LEU A 316 4.81 -10.72 13.01
N GLU A 317 5.93 -10.22 13.52
CA GLU A 317 6.00 -9.41 14.74
C GLU A 317 6.27 -7.95 14.39
N ILE A 318 5.49 -7.04 14.97
CA ILE A 318 5.71 -5.58 14.90
C ILE A 318 6.04 -5.10 16.31
N ASP A 319 7.22 -4.51 16.49
CA ASP A 319 7.75 -4.09 17.79
C ASP A 319 7.68 -5.19 18.87
N GLY A 320 7.88 -6.45 18.47
CA GLY A 320 7.83 -7.63 19.34
C GLY A 320 6.43 -8.16 19.65
N LYS A 321 5.38 -7.61 19.01
CA LYS A 321 4.00 -8.10 19.12
C LYS A 321 3.62 -8.86 17.87
N LYS A 322 3.22 -10.12 18.01
CA LYS A 322 2.73 -10.95 16.90
C LYS A 322 1.39 -10.40 16.39
N ILE A 323 1.37 -9.98 15.12
CA ILE A 323 0.15 -9.57 14.42
C ILE A 323 -0.32 -10.63 13.41
N ILE A 324 0.59 -11.54 13.02
CA ILE A 324 0.28 -12.75 12.24
C ILE A 324 1.04 -13.90 12.88
N GLU A 325 0.39 -15.04 13.06
CA GLU A 325 1.01 -16.29 13.51
C GLU A 325 0.68 -17.42 12.53
N ASP A 326 1.71 -17.95 11.86
CA ASP A 326 1.58 -19.05 10.89
C ASP A 326 0.51 -18.80 9.80
N GLY A 327 0.49 -17.58 9.26
CA GLY A 327 -0.48 -17.11 8.27
C GLY A 327 -1.87 -16.77 8.82
N LYS A 328 -2.06 -16.80 10.15
CA LYS A 328 -3.33 -16.40 10.79
C LYS A 328 -3.20 -15.00 11.39
N ILE A 329 -4.17 -14.14 11.08
CA ILE A 329 -4.23 -12.78 11.60
C ILE A 329 -4.58 -12.78 13.09
N GLU A 330 -3.75 -12.14 13.91
CA GLU A 330 -3.97 -11.92 15.34
C GLU A 330 -4.80 -10.65 15.58
N LEU A 331 -6.08 -10.68 15.20
CA LEU A 331 -6.96 -9.51 15.19
C LEU A 331 -7.04 -8.82 16.57
N LYS A 332 -7.10 -9.59 17.67
CA LYS A 332 -7.14 -9.04 19.03
C LYS A 332 -5.87 -8.27 19.38
N THR A 333 -4.71 -8.71 18.87
CA THR A 333 -3.45 -7.99 19.08
C THR A 333 -3.47 -6.70 18.29
N ILE A 334 -3.84 -6.76 17.01
CA ILE A 334 -3.95 -5.57 16.13
C ILE A 334 -4.90 -4.53 16.74
N GLU A 335 -6.09 -4.93 17.17
CA GLU A 335 -7.08 -4.02 17.78
C GLU A 335 -6.61 -3.35 19.06
N LYS A 336 -5.73 -3.99 19.83
CA LYS A 336 -5.14 -3.40 21.05
C LYS A 336 -4.03 -2.39 20.77
N ILE A 337 -3.42 -2.44 19.59
CA ILE A 337 -2.24 -1.65 19.27
C ILE A 337 -2.48 -0.63 18.18
N CYS A 338 -3.56 -0.74 17.41
CA CYS A 338 -3.96 0.27 16.44
C CYS A 338 -4.84 1.35 17.06
N PHE A 339 -4.81 2.57 16.52
CA PHE A 339 -5.76 3.66 16.81
C PHE A 339 -6.06 3.86 18.31
N GLU A 340 -5.15 4.53 19.01
CA GLU A 340 -5.24 4.70 20.45
C GLU A 340 -6.50 5.43 20.89
N ASN A 341 -7.12 4.94 21.98
CA ASN A 341 -8.07 5.69 22.76
C ASN A 341 -7.32 6.65 23.68
N TYR A 342 -7.55 7.96 23.55
CA TYR A 342 -6.81 8.95 24.35
C TYR A 342 -6.93 8.73 25.87
N LYS A 343 -8.00 8.07 26.35
CA LYS A 343 -8.17 7.77 27.78
C LYS A 343 -7.16 6.77 28.33
N GLU A 344 -6.56 5.96 27.47
CA GLU A 344 -5.56 4.95 27.81
C GLU A 344 -4.12 5.50 27.71
N ILE A 345 -3.96 6.72 27.20
CA ILE A 345 -2.67 7.38 27.09
C ILE A 345 -2.23 7.89 28.45
N SER A 346 -1.03 7.48 28.85
CA SER A 346 -0.33 8.12 29.98
C SER A 346 0.26 9.46 29.52
N PRO A 347 -0.08 10.59 30.15
CA PRO A 347 0.45 11.88 29.73
C PRO A 347 1.94 11.99 30.06
N GLU A 348 2.76 12.10 29.01
CA GLU A 348 4.21 12.38 29.13
C GLU A 348 4.48 13.88 29.36
N VAL A 349 3.46 14.72 29.17
CA VAL A 349 3.58 16.18 29.37
C VAL A 349 3.32 16.49 30.84
N ASP A 350 4.38 16.52 31.67
CA ASP A 350 4.31 16.62 33.13
C ASP A 350 3.76 17.95 33.68
N SER A 351 3.81 19.02 32.88
CA SER A 351 3.34 20.35 33.30
C SER A 351 2.14 20.83 32.48
N SER A 352 1.06 21.23 33.15
CA SER A 352 -0.11 21.87 32.51
C SER A 352 0.18 23.25 31.94
N ASN A 353 1.35 23.83 32.27
CA ASN A 353 1.80 25.13 31.77
C ASN A 353 2.60 25.01 30.47
N ILE A 354 2.79 23.80 29.94
CA ILE A 354 3.46 23.61 28.65
C ILE A 354 2.60 24.22 27.55
N CYS A 355 3.21 25.14 26.82
CA CYS A 355 2.65 25.72 25.63
C CYS A 355 2.83 24.75 24.45
N ILE A 356 1.74 24.56 23.70
CA ILE A 356 1.73 23.77 22.48
C ILE A 356 1.28 24.64 21.32
N ARG A 357 1.72 24.29 20.12
CA ARG A 357 1.25 24.89 18.88
C ARG A 357 1.08 23.83 17.81
N LYS A 358 0.37 24.20 16.74
CA LYS A 358 0.30 23.37 15.52
C LYS A 358 1.71 23.14 14.99
N SER A 359 1.97 21.95 14.46
CA SER A 359 3.26 21.66 13.84
C SER A 359 3.57 22.71 12.76
N LYS A 360 4.80 23.22 12.75
CA LYS A 360 5.24 24.22 11.77
C LYS A 360 5.42 23.64 10.36
N THR A 361 5.49 22.32 10.23
CA THR A 361 5.57 21.65 8.94
C THR A 361 4.24 21.83 8.20
N ALA A 362 4.31 22.39 6.98
CA ALA A 362 3.11 22.68 6.20
C ALA A 362 2.32 21.39 5.90
N LYS A 363 0.99 21.45 6.11
CA LYS A 363 0.00 20.42 5.72
C LYS A 363 0.21 19.01 6.31
N VAL A 364 0.67 18.89 7.55
CA VAL A 364 0.80 17.57 8.22
C VAL A 364 -0.51 16.94 8.69
N TYR A 365 -1.67 17.60 8.50
CA TYR A 365 -2.97 17.06 8.91
C TYR A 365 -4.12 17.57 8.04
N SER A 366 -5.21 16.80 7.99
CA SER A 366 -6.54 17.22 7.49
C SER A 366 -7.60 17.00 8.58
N ILE A 367 -8.75 17.68 8.40
CA ILE A 367 -9.97 17.36 9.15
C ILE A 367 -11.02 16.98 8.13
N ASP A 368 -11.28 15.68 8.04
CA ASP A 368 -12.23 15.09 7.09
C ASP A 368 -13.39 14.50 7.89
N ASP A 369 -14.63 14.81 7.52
CA ASP A 369 -15.84 14.36 8.23
C ASP A 369 -15.81 14.57 9.75
N GLY A 370 -15.18 15.67 10.19
CA GLY A 370 -15.06 16.04 11.60
C GLY A 370 -14.04 15.21 12.40
N LYS A 371 -13.22 14.39 11.75
CA LYS A 371 -12.14 13.61 12.37
C LYS A 371 -10.77 14.13 11.95
N LEU A 372 -9.79 14.08 12.85
CA LEU A 372 -8.42 14.50 12.56
C LEU A 372 -7.63 13.36 11.92
N TYR A 373 -6.95 13.67 10.82
CA TYR A 373 -6.02 12.77 10.15
C TYR A 373 -4.65 13.41 10.08
N ARG A 374 -3.61 12.62 10.28
CA ARG A 374 -2.25 12.99 9.91
C ARG A 374 -2.04 12.73 8.42
N LEU A 375 -1.29 13.59 7.74
CA LEU A 375 -0.99 13.52 6.31
C LEU A 375 0.51 13.36 6.04
N TRP A 376 0.81 12.69 4.92
CA TRP A 376 2.11 12.64 4.29
C TRP A 376 1.97 12.86 2.78
N TYR A 377 2.97 13.50 2.21
CA TYR A 377 3.11 13.68 0.76
C TYR A 377 4.34 12.89 0.33
N THR A 378 4.15 11.82 -0.43
CA THR A 378 5.29 11.01 -0.90
C THR A 378 5.92 11.66 -2.13
N PRO A 379 7.23 11.49 -2.36
CA PRO A 379 7.88 11.93 -3.60
C PRO A 379 7.22 11.35 -4.86
N GLY A 380 6.66 10.13 -4.77
CA GLY A 380 5.87 9.48 -5.83
C GLY A 380 4.48 10.07 -6.07
N GLY A 381 4.11 11.16 -5.39
CA GLY A 381 2.87 11.89 -5.61
C GLY A 381 1.63 11.31 -4.91
N LYS A 382 1.78 10.24 -4.11
CA LYS A 382 0.68 9.71 -3.28
C LYS A 382 0.50 10.58 -2.02
N ASN A 383 -0.76 10.89 -1.71
CA ASN A 383 -1.14 11.52 -0.45
C ASN A 383 -1.58 10.43 0.52
N LEU A 384 -0.73 10.12 1.50
CA LEU A 384 -1.05 9.12 2.51
C LEU A 384 -1.59 9.81 3.75
N LYS A 385 -2.48 9.14 4.46
CA LYS A 385 -3.06 9.67 5.70
C LYS A 385 -3.36 8.59 6.71
N THR A 386 -3.39 8.93 7.98
CA THR A 386 -3.90 8.03 9.02
C THR A 386 -4.69 8.79 10.06
N LYS A 387 -5.71 8.15 10.63
CA LYS A 387 -6.60 8.76 11.64
C LYS A 387 -5.85 8.91 12.97
N VAL A 388 -6.01 10.04 13.65
CA VAL A 388 -5.37 10.29 14.94
C VAL A 388 -6.20 9.67 16.07
N GLY A 389 -5.85 8.43 16.43
CA GLY A 389 -6.57 7.62 17.43
C GLY A 389 -7.85 6.98 16.91
N ASP A 390 -8.66 6.44 17.83
CA ASP A 390 -9.99 5.90 17.51
C ASP A 390 -10.98 6.99 17.03
N ASP A 391 -12.19 6.61 16.62
CA ASP A 391 -13.17 7.56 16.07
C ASP A 391 -13.51 8.71 17.03
N ASN A 392 -13.73 8.41 18.31
CA ASN A 392 -14.07 9.41 19.31
C ASN A 392 -12.87 10.34 19.59
N THR A 393 -11.69 9.75 19.70
CA THR A 393 -10.42 10.45 19.90
C THR A 393 -10.15 11.39 18.73
N ALA A 394 -10.28 10.93 17.49
CA ALA A 394 -10.04 11.72 16.30
C ALA A 394 -11.00 12.92 16.18
N THR A 395 -12.26 12.76 16.57
CA THR A 395 -13.22 13.88 16.63
C THR A 395 -12.84 14.91 17.70
N LEU A 396 -12.41 14.46 18.88
CA LEU A 396 -11.93 15.36 19.93
C LEU A 396 -10.65 16.09 19.50
N CYS A 397 -9.71 15.39 18.87
CA CYS A 397 -8.49 15.95 18.29
C CYS A 397 -8.80 16.98 17.18
N ALA A 398 -9.82 16.75 16.35
CA ALA A 398 -10.24 17.74 15.34
C ALA A 398 -10.77 19.02 15.99
N ARG A 399 -11.58 18.89 17.05
CA ARG A 399 -12.07 20.03 17.84
C ARG A 399 -10.91 20.76 18.54
N PHE A 400 -9.96 20.01 19.09
CA PHE A 400 -8.72 20.54 19.67
C PHE A 400 -7.99 21.41 18.65
N MET A 401 -7.73 20.90 17.43
CA MET A 401 -7.02 21.63 16.38
C MET A 401 -7.75 22.89 15.90
N LYS A 402 -9.09 22.90 15.93
CA LYS A 402 -9.88 24.10 15.61
C LYS A 402 -9.75 25.19 16.68
N LEU A 403 -9.60 24.81 17.94
CA LEU A 403 -9.48 25.74 19.07
C LEU A 403 -8.05 26.24 19.28
N LEU A 404 -7.03 25.44 18.92
CA LEU A 404 -5.62 25.83 18.96
C LEU A 404 -5.31 26.84 17.84
N LYS A 405 -5.37 28.14 18.16
CA LYS A 405 -5.18 29.20 17.15
C LYS A 405 -3.71 29.58 16.93
N LYS A 406 -2.94 29.66 18.01
CA LYS A 406 -1.50 29.98 18.01
C LYS A 406 -0.79 29.02 18.95
N GLU A 407 0.06 29.56 19.80
CA GLU A 407 0.60 28.91 20.97
C GLU A 407 -0.38 29.08 22.13
N GLU A 408 -0.73 27.97 22.79
CA GLU A 408 -1.62 27.97 23.94
C GLU A 408 -1.13 26.98 24.99
N ASP A 409 -1.25 27.34 26.27
CA ASP A 409 -1.03 26.40 27.36
C ASP A 409 -2.18 25.39 27.48
N ILE A 410 -1.86 24.19 27.95
CA ILE A 410 -2.82 23.08 28.04
C ILE A 410 -4.01 23.42 28.95
N LYS A 411 -3.81 24.18 30.04
CA LYS A 411 -4.89 24.54 30.97
C LYS A 411 -5.92 25.46 30.31
N SER A 412 -5.47 26.46 29.56
CA SER A 412 -6.32 27.35 28.78
C SER A 412 -7.08 26.60 27.69
N LEU A 413 -6.40 25.67 27.00
CA LEU A 413 -7.03 24.88 25.95
C LEU A 413 -8.09 23.92 26.52
N ALA A 414 -7.81 23.27 27.65
CA ALA A 414 -8.78 22.41 28.37
C ALA A 414 -10.07 23.18 28.71
N LYS A 415 -9.93 24.43 29.19
CA LYS A 415 -11.08 25.30 29.47
C LYS A 415 -11.91 25.61 28.22
N LYS A 416 -11.25 25.91 27.08
CA LYS A 416 -11.93 26.15 25.79
C LYS A 416 -12.64 24.89 25.26
N MET A 417 -12.00 23.74 25.45
CA MET A 417 -12.54 22.44 25.08
C MET A 417 -13.63 21.95 26.03
N LYS A 418 -13.76 22.54 27.23
CA LYS A 418 -14.68 22.08 28.28
C LYS A 418 -14.43 20.61 28.66
N ILE A 419 -13.16 20.24 28.81
CA ILE A 419 -12.72 18.91 29.26
C ILE A 419 -11.79 19.06 30.47
N SER A 420 -11.46 17.95 31.14
CA SER A 420 -10.49 17.99 32.23
C SER A 420 -9.09 18.36 31.71
N ILE A 421 -8.27 18.98 32.57
CA ILE A 421 -6.86 19.28 32.22
C ILE A 421 -6.13 17.99 31.87
N GLU A 422 -6.41 16.90 32.59
CA GLU A 422 -5.82 15.59 32.36
C GLU A 422 -6.18 15.01 30.99
N ASP A 423 -7.46 15.06 30.59
CA ASP A 423 -7.88 14.63 29.24
C ASP A 423 -7.20 15.47 28.16
N CYS A 424 -7.07 16.79 28.38
CA CYS A 424 -6.37 17.66 27.46
C CYS A 424 -4.87 17.31 27.36
N ARG A 425 -4.21 16.94 28.47
CA ARG A 425 -2.82 16.44 28.46
C ARG A 425 -2.68 15.15 27.67
N ARG A 426 -3.61 14.20 27.85
CA ARG A 426 -3.61 12.93 27.10
C ARG A 426 -3.77 13.14 25.60
N LEU A 427 -4.71 14.00 25.19
CA LEU A 427 -4.88 14.40 23.79
C LEU A 427 -3.60 15.07 23.25
N SER A 428 -3.00 15.98 24.01
CA SER A 428 -1.73 16.61 23.62
C SER A 428 -0.60 15.58 23.45
N THR A 429 -0.42 14.66 24.39
CA THR A 429 0.58 13.59 24.29
C THR A 429 0.36 12.73 23.06
N LEU A 430 -0.89 12.33 22.77
CA LEU A 430 -1.22 11.57 21.56
C LEU A 430 -0.89 12.37 20.29
N MET A 431 -1.31 13.63 20.23
CA MET A 431 -1.12 14.48 19.05
C MET A 431 0.36 14.83 18.82
N LEU A 432 1.18 14.90 19.87
CA LEU A 432 2.64 14.99 19.78
C LEU A 432 3.24 13.71 19.16
N LYS A 433 2.77 12.52 19.57
CA LYS A 433 3.21 11.23 18.97
C LYS A 433 2.87 11.18 17.48
N TYR A 434 1.69 11.64 17.10
CA TYR A 434 1.28 11.79 15.70
C TYR A 434 1.94 13.00 15.01
N LYS A 435 2.82 13.77 15.66
CA LYS A 435 3.54 14.92 15.08
C LYS A 435 2.63 15.97 14.42
N VAL A 436 1.36 16.08 14.83
CA VAL A 436 0.40 17.09 14.31
C VAL A 436 0.43 18.40 15.10
N ILE A 437 1.01 18.35 16.30
CA ILE A 437 1.36 19.50 17.15
C ILE A 437 2.81 19.37 17.62
N GLU A 438 3.36 20.44 18.18
CA GLU A 438 4.69 20.49 18.79
C GLU A 438 4.66 21.32 20.08
N ILE A 439 5.62 21.07 20.98
CA ILE A 439 5.88 21.93 22.13
C ILE A 439 6.52 23.22 21.61
N ALA A 440 6.00 24.36 22.06
CA ALA A 440 6.28 25.66 21.45
C ALA A 440 7.68 26.22 21.74
#